data_AF-A0ABD2XZF3-F1
#
_entry.id   AF-A0ABD2XZF3-F1
#
_cell.length_a   1.000
_cell.length_b   1.000
_cell.length_c   1.000
_cell.angle_alpha   90.00
_cell.angle_beta   90.00
_cell.angle_gamma   90.00
#
_symmetry.space_group_name_H-M   'P 1'
#
loop_
_entity.id
_entity.type
_entity.pdbx_description
1 polymer ?
#
loop_
_entity_poly.entity_id
_entity_poly.type
_entity_poly.pdbx_seq_one_letter_code
_entity_poly.pdbx_strand_id
1 'polypeptide(L)'
;MAKGEGNRNKKCLAYILAFIVFQTGIILIFALTVMRIKNPKVRFGAIAVDNFSTSNSSTSSTSLNMRLLAQFTVKNTNFGHFKYVGETVVPKGRAKARKTKKFNIMVDISTDRLSGNVTDLGNDINSGVLRLSSYAKLNGKVHLMKVIKKNKSGEMNCNWAICFATRQIQNLHCK
;
A
#
# COMPACT_ATOMS: atom_id res chain seq x y z
N MET A 1 47.10 -58.61 15.13
CA MET A 1 46.77 -57.42 15.94
C MET A 1 45.80 -56.55 15.15
N ALA A 2 44.51 -56.63 15.45
CA ALA A 2 43.49 -55.85 14.77
C ALA A 2 43.58 -54.38 15.24
N LYS A 3 44.05 -53.51 14.34
CA LYS A 3 44.22 -52.08 14.58
C LYS A 3 42.82 -51.44 14.60
N GLY A 4 42.33 -51.14 15.80
CA GLY A 4 41.03 -50.54 16.04
C GLY A 4 40.95 -49.11 15.50
N GLU A 5 40.54 -48.98 14.24
CA GLU A 5 40.43 -47.69 13.53
C GLU A 5 38.96 -47.34 13.24
N GLY A 6 38.06 -47.67 14.17
CA GLY A 6 36.61 -47.68 13.90
C GLY A 6 35.76 -46.57 14.51
N ASN A 7 36.27 -45.75 15.45
CA ASN A 7 35.39 -44.97 16.32
C ASN A 7 35.46 -43.44 16.15
N ARG A 8 36.58 -42.90 15.64
CA ARG A 8 36.76 -41.45 15.42
C ARG A 8 36.09 -40.97 14.12
N ASN A 9 36.07 -41.81 13.09
CA ASN A 9 35.47 -41.51 11.78
C ASN A 9 33.93 -41.57 11.80
N LYS A 10 33.34 -42.45 12.61
CA LYS A 10 31.87 -42.57 12.75
C LYS A 10 31.26 -41.35 13.45
N LYS A 11 31.93 -40.81 14.48
CA LYS A 11 31.51 -39.57 15.15
C LYS A 11 31.60 -38.37 14.19
N CYS A 12 32.66 -38.28 13.39
CA CYS A 12 32.82 -37.25 12.37
C CYS A 12 31.71 -37.31 11.31
N LEU A 13 31.40 -38.50 10.78
CA LEU A 13 30.30 -38.72 9.84
C LEU A 13 28.94 -38.34 10.44
N ALA A 14 28.69 -38.67 11.70
CA ALA A 14 27.46 -38.29 12.39
C ALA A 14 27.30 -36.76 12.51
N TYR A 15 28.38 -36.04 12.82
CA TYR A 15 28.35 -34.57 12.86
C TYR A 15 28.11 -33.95 11.47
N ILE A 16 28.71 -34.50 10.42
CA ILE A 16 28.48 -34.04 9.04
C ILE A 16 27.01 -34.24 8.67
N LEU A 17 26.44 -35.42 8.97
CA LEU A 17 25.03 -35.70 8.69
C LEU A 17 24.10 -34.74 9.44
N ALA A 18 24.37 -34.51 10.73
CA ALA A 18 23.61 -33.58 11.56
C ALA A 18 23.69 -32.15 11.04
N PHE A 19 24.87 -31.70 10.60
CA PHE A 19 25.05 -30.37 9.99
C PHE A 19 24.25 -30.23 8.70
N ILE A 20 24.24 -31.25 7.83
CA ILE A 20 23.45 -31.24 6.60
C ILE A 20 21.96 -31.11 6.94
N VAL A 21 21.44 -31.90 7.87
CA VAL A 21 20.03 -31.83 8.30
C VAL A 21 19.68 -30.46 8.88
N PHE A 22 20.58 -29.88 9.67
CA PHE A 22 20.38 -28.53 10.22
C PHE A 22 20.35 -27.47 9.12
N GLN A 23 21.30 -27.52 8.18
CA GLN A 23 21.37 -26.58 7.06
C GLN A 23 20.17 -26.71 6.14
N THR A 24 19.71 -27.92 5.82
CA THR A 24 18.51 -28.12 4.99
C THR A 24 17.27 -27.55 5.67
N GLY A 25 17.13 -27.72 6.99
CA GLY A 25 16.07 -27.08 7.77
C GLY A 25 16.07 -25.55 7.66
N ILE A 26 17.24 -24.92 7.81
CA ILE A 26 17.40 -23.48 7.65
C ILE A 26 17.02 -23.04 6.23
N ILE A 27 17.56 -23.70 5.21
CA ILE A 27 17.30 -23.39 3.81
C ILE A 27 15.79 -23.50 3.50
N LEU A 28 15.13 -24.53 4.02
CA LEU A 28 13.68 -24.72 3.84
C LEU A 28 12.88 -23.56 4.46
N ILE A 29 13.24 -23.12 5.67
CA ILE A 29 12.56 -21.99 6.32
C ILE A 29 12.79 -20.70 5.54
N PHE A 30 14.03 -20.42 5.10
CA PHE A 30 14.34 -19.26 4.27
C PHE A 30 13.59 -19.30 2.94
N ALA A 31 13.53 -20.46 2.30
CA ALA A 31 12.76 -20.69 1.09
C ALA A 31 11.28 -20.32 1.28
N LEU A 32 10.64 -20.87 2.30
CA LEU A 32 9.21 -20.65 2.57
C LEU A 32 8.90 -19.20 2.95
N THR A 33 9.82 -18.51 3.63
CA THR A 33 9.61 -17.13 4.09
C THR A 33 9.95 -16.08 3.03
N VAL A 34 11.08 -16.23 2.33
CA VAL A 34 11.59 -15.24 1.36
C VAL A 34 10.93 -15.40 -0.01
N MET A 35 10.67 -16.63 -0.46
CA MET A 35 10.04 -16.87 -1.77
C MET A 35 8.55 -16.58 -1.81
N ARG A 36 7.90 -16.42 -0.65
CA ARG A 36 6.47 -16.11 -0.57
C ARG A 36 6.19 -14.64 -0.90
N ILE A 37 6.02 -14.35 -2.19
CA ILE A 37 5.69 -13.00 -2.69
C ILE A 37 4.23 -12.65 -2.40
N LYS A 38 4.02 -11.68 -1.53
CA LYS A 38 2.74 -11.10 -1.12
C LYS A 38 2.41 -9.84 -1.93
N ASN A 39 1.14 -9.46 -1.92
CA ASN A 39 0.69 -8.21 -2.50
C ASN A 39 1.20 -7.02 -1.64
N PRO A 40 1.69 -5.93 -2.27
CA PRO A 40 2.01 -4.70 -1.56
C PRO A 40 0.73 -4.09 -0.98
N LYS A 41 0.87 -3.33 0.11
CA LYS A 41 -0.25 -2.62 0.72
C LYS A 41 -0.18 -1.15 0.35
N VAL A 42 -1.27 -0.61 -0.19
CA VAL A 42 -1.43 0.82 -0.42
C VAL A 42 -2.23 1.38 0.74
N ARG A 43 -1.87 2.57 1.22
CA ARG A 43 -2.62 3.29 2.26
C ARG A 43 -2.78 4.73 1.86
N PHE A 44 -3.96 5.24 2.16
CA PHE A 44 -4.29 6.65 2.10
C PHE A 44 -4.25 7.24 3.51
N GLY A 45 -3.66 8.41 3.63
CA GLY A 45 -3.79 9.28 4.78
C GLY A 45 -3.96 10.70 4.27
N ALA A 46 -4.89 11.46 4.82
CA ALA A 46 -5.01 12.86 4.48
C ALA A 46 -4.26 13.71 5.50
N ILE A 47 -3.54 14.74 5.05
CA ILE A 47 -2.73 15.60 5.92
C ILE A 47 -3.44 16.91 6.20
N ALA A 48 -3.88 17.63 5.17
CA ALA A 48 -4.46 18.96 5.32
C ALA A 48 -5.45 19.28 4.19
N VAL A 49 -6.46 20.08 4.52
CA VAL A 49 -7.37 20.73 3.58
C VAL A 49 -6.85 22.13 3.35
N ASP A 50 -6.47 22.45 2.11
CA ASP A 50 -5.73 23.67 1.79
C ASP A 50 -6.66 24.82 1.41
N ASN A 51 -7.57 24.60 0.46
CA ASN A 51 -8.50 25.62 -0.03
C ASN A 51 -9.88 25.02 -0.29
N PHE A 52 -10.93 25.82 -0.04
CA PHE A 52 -12.33 25.43 -0.19
C PHE A 52 -13.14 26.61 -0.75
N SER A 53 -13.82 26.39 -1.87
CA SER A 53 -14.80 27.32 -2.42
C SER A 53 -16.08 26.58 -2.77
N THR A 54 -17.20 27.07 -2.26
CA THR A 54 -18.53 26.59 -2.61
C THR A 54 -19.35 27.76 -3.14
N SER A 55 -20.02 27.54 -4.27
CA SER A 55 -21.04 28.44 -4.78
C SER A 55 -22.38 27.72 -4.73
N ASN A 56 -23.36 28.32 -4.07
CA ASN A 56 -24.72 27.85 -3.98
C ASN A 56 -25.62 28.94 -4.59
N SER A 57 -25.91 28.81 -5.88
CA SER A 57 -26.81 29.73 -6.59
C SER A 57 -28.20 29.09 -6.60
N SER A 58 -29.21 29.84 -6.14
CA SER A 58 -30.60 29.39 -5.94
C SER A 58 -31.35 28.92 -7.20
N THR A 59 -30.67 28.75 -8.33
CA THR A 59 -31.31 28.49 -9.62
C THR A 59 -30.74 27.37 -10.49
N SER A 60 -29.55 26.75 -10.28
CA SER A 60 -29.20 25.50 -11.03
C SER A 60 -27.86 24.77 -10.80
N SER A 61 -26.91 25.20 -9.97
CA SER A 61 -25.72 24.35 -9.74
C SER A 61 -24.99 24.61 -8.43
N THR A 62 -24.86 23.56 -7.63
CA THR A 62 -23.99 23.55 -6.44
C THR A 62 -22.60 23.13 -6.87
N SER A 63 -21.64 24.06 -6.87
CA SER A 63 -20.25 23.78 -7.23
C SER A 63 -19.38 23.70 -5.98
N LEU A 64 -18.56 22.66 -5.90
CA LEU A 64 -17.53 22.42 -4.89
C LEU A 64 -16.19 22.42 -5.60
N ASN A 65 -15.23 23.21 -5.09
CA ASN A 65 -13.83 23.09 -5.47
C ASN A 65 -12.97 23.12 -4.21
N MET A 66 -12.14 22.11 -4.05
CA MET A 66 -11.33 21.92 -2.86
C MET A 66 -9.97 21.30 -3.20
N ARG A 67 -8.94 21.75 -2.48
CA ARG A 67 -7.59 21.16 -2.54
C ARG A 67 -7.27 20.39 -1.29
N LEU A 68 -6.86 19.13 -1.48
CA LEU A 68 -6.46 18.24 -0.41
C LEU A 68 -4.99 17.85 -0.54
N LEU A 69 -4.22 18.09 0.52
CA LEU A 69 -2.89 17.50 0.65
C LEU A 69 -3.02 16.09 1.21
N ALA A 70 -2.88 15.10 0.34
CA ALA A 70 -2.96 13.69 0.69
C ALA A 70 -1.58 13.04 0.76
N GLN A 71 -1.40 12.11 1.71
CA GLN A 71 -0.26 11.22 1.82
C GLN A 71 -0.64 9.82 1.34
N PHE A 72 0.03 9.36 0.29
CA PHE A 72 -0.05 8.00 -0.16
C PHE A 72 1.16 7.21 0.29
N THR A 73 0.89 6.00 0.75
CA THR A 73 1.92 5.12 1.32
C THR A 73 1.87 3.76 0.65
N VAL A 74 2.99 3.35 0.07
CA VAL A 74 3.18 2.04 -0.56
C VAL A 74 4.09 1.20 0.34
N LYS A 75 3.50 0.25 1.06
CA LYS A 75 4.21 -0.69 1.93
C LYS A 75 4.53 -1.97 1.16
N ASN A 76 5.81 -2.20 0.91
CA ASN A 76 6.29 -3.45 0.34
C ASN A 76 6.63 -4.44 1.46
N THR A 77 5.89 -5.54 1.54
CA THR A 77 6.09 -6.61 2.53
C THR A 77 7.01 -7.73 2.04
N ASN A 78 7.51 -7.62 0.81
CA ASN A 78 8.36 -8.62 0.16
C ASN A 78 9.84 -8.36 0.40
N PHE A 79 10.65 -9.42 0.35
CA PHE A 79 12.12 -9.34 0.38
C PHE A 79 12.74 -8.89 -0.95
N GLY A 80 11.91 -8.80 -2.00
CA GLY A 80 12.26 -8.17 -3.28
C GLY A 80 11.83 -6.70 -3.32
N HIS A 81 12.38 -5.93 -4.25
CA HIS A 81 11.87 -4.57 -4.49
C HIS A 81 10.61 -4.61 -5.33
N PHE A 82 9.65 -3.74 -5.02
CA PHE A 82 8.41 -3.59 -5.78
C PHE A 82 8.53 -2.37 -6.69
N LYS A 83 8.55 -2.58 -8.01
CA LYS A 83 8.56 -1.54 -9.03
C LYS A 83 7.13 -1.35 -9.53
N TYR A 84 6.62 -0.13 -9.45
CA TYR A 84 5.26 0.21 -9.82
C TYR A 84 5.22 1.41 -10.76
N VAL A 85 4.18 1.44 -11.58
CA VAL A 85 3.82 2.58 -12.42
C VAL A 85 2.49 3.07 -11.87
N GLY A 86 2.41 4.35 -11.51
CA GLY A 86 1.13 4.94 -11.16
C GLY A 86 0.45 5.49 -12.41
N GLU A 87 -0.87 5.52 -12.37
CA GLU A 87 -1.71 6.26 -13.31
C GLU A 87 -2.05 7.61 -12.69
N THR A 88 -2.09 8.64 -13.54
CA THR A 88 -2.48 10.03 -13.25
C THR A 88 -1.72 10.72 -12.11
N VAL A 89 -2.07 10.45 -10.86
CA VAL A 89 -1.61 11.22 -9.67
C VAL A 89 -0.44 10.55 -8.94
N VAL A 90 -0.24 9.23 -9.12
CA VAL A 90 0.84 8.51 -8.43
C VAL A 90 2.09 8.46 -9.32
N PRO A 91 3.24 8.97 -8.87
CA PRO A 91 4.46 8.90 -9.67
C PRO A 91 4.96 7.46 -9.77
N LYS A 92 5.53 7.12 -10.94
CA LYS A 92 6.29 5.87 -11.13
C LYS A 92 7.36 5.76 -10.05
N GLY A 93 7.47 4.58 -9.46
CA GLY A 93 8.30 4.44 -8.27
C GLY A 93 8.79 3.03 -8.00
N ARG A 94 9.64 2.94 -6.99
CA ARG A 94 10.21 1.70 -6.49
C ARG A 94 10.21 1.73 -4.96
N ALA A 95 9.53 0.76 -4.36
CA ALA A 95 9.61 0.50 -2.93
C ALA A 95 10.68 -0.58 -2.68
N LYS A 96 11.65 -0.28 -1.82
CA LYS A 96 12.71 -1.24 -1.44
C LYS A 96 12.12 -2.45 -0.70
N ALA A 97 12.89 -3.53 -0.62
CA ALA A 97 12.50 -4.74 0.11
C ALA A 97 12.13 -4.42 1.56
N ARG A 98 10.99 -4.92 2.04
CA ARG A 98 10.48 -4.73 3.42
C ARG A 98 10.39 -3.25 3.85
N LYS A 99 10.32 -2.31 2.92
CA LYS A 99 10.23 -0.87 3.20
C LYS A 99 8.91 -0.28 2.73
N THR A 100 8.62 0.87 3.33
CA THR A 100 7.45 1.68 3.02
C THR A 100 7.92 2.94 2.31
N LYS A 101 7.33 3.27 1.17
CA LYS A 101 7.56 4.53 0.47
C LYS A 101 6.35 5.43 0.65
N LYS A 102 6.59 6.65 1.11
CA LYS A 102 5.56 7.69 1.28
C LYS A 102 5.76 8.77 0.22
N PHE A 103 4.67 9.35 -0.24
CA PHE A 103 4.69 10.52 -1.10
C PHE A 103 3.43 11.34 -0.85
N ASN A 104 3.60 12.65 -0.82
CA ASN A 104 2.51 13.60 -0.64
C ASN A 104 2.09 14.09 -2.03
N ILE A 105 0.78 14.14 -2.28
CA ILE A 105 0.20 14.63 -3.52
C ILE A 105 -0.91 15.61 -3.20
N MET A 106 -1.04 16.65 -4.01
CA MET A 106 -2.20 17.52 -3.99
C MET A 106 -3.27 16.90 -4.87
N VAL A 107 -4.47 16.75 -4.31
CA VAL A 107 -5.65 16.23 -4.99
C VAL A 107 -6.65 17.36 -5.11
N ASP A 108 -6.99 17.73 -6.33
CA ASP A 108 -8.08 18.65 -6.63
C ASP A 108 -9.40 17.88 -6.64
N ILE A 109 -10.34 18.31 -5.81
CA ILE A 109 -11.69 17.76 -5.66
C ILE A 109 -12.65 18.81 -6.21
N SER A 110 -13.26 18.51 -7.34
CA SER A 110 -14.16 19.42 -8.04
C SER A 110 -15.42 18.68 -8.49
N THR A 111 -16.59 19.34 -8.46
CA THR A 111 -17.89 18.70 -8.76
C THR A 111 -17.90 17.94 -10.10
N ASP A 112 -17.20 18.43 -11.12
CA ASP A 112 -17.02 17.78 -12.43
C ASP A 112 -16.29 16.43 -12.37
N ARG A 113 -15.49 16.21 -11.32
CA ARG A 113 -14.70 14.99 -11.10
C ARG A 113 -15.31 14.04 -10.07
N LEU A 114 -16.36 14.47 -9.36
CA LEU A 114 -17.10 13.59 -8.46
C LEU A 114 -18.09 12.76 -9.26
N SER A 115 -17.98 11.44 -9.15
CA SER A 115 -19.02 10.52 -9.61
C SER A 115 -20.10 10.43 -8.51
N GLY A 116 -21.19 11.19 -8.63
CA GLY A 116 -22.28 11.22 -7.66
C GLY A 116 -23.46 12.05 -8.12
N ASN A 117 -24.62 11.90 -7.47
CA ASN A 117 -25.81 12.66 -7.80
C ASN A 117 -25.70 14.10 -7.26
N VAL A 118 -25.94 15.11 -8.11
CA VAL A 118 -25.74 16.53 -7.77
C VAL A 118 -26.70 17.01 -6.67
N THR A 119 -27.89 16.40 -6.58
CA THR A 119 -28.87 16.68 -5.52
C THR A 119 -28.37 16.28 -4.13
N ASP A 120 -27.64 15.18 -4.02
CA ASP A 120 -27.10 14.69 -2.75
C ASP A 120 -25.93 15.58 -2.29
N LEU A 121 -25.16 16.11 -3.23
CA LEU A 121 -24.07 17.05 -2.95
C LEU A 121 -24.57 18.35 -2.31
N GLY A 122 -25.71 18.89 -2.79
CA GLY A 122 -26.33 20.08 -2.19
C GLY A 122 -26.77 19.86 -0.75
N ASN A 123 -27.39 18.70 -0.47
CA ASN A 123 -27.81 18.32 0.87
C ASN A 123 -26.62 18.10 1.81
N ASP A 124 -25.57 17.43 1.34
CA ASP A 124 -24.34 17.19 2.10
C ASP A 124 -23.62 18.50 2.44
N ILE A 125 -23.56 19.45 1.49
CA ILE A 125 -23.02 20.80 1.72
C ILE A 125 -23.85 21.54 2.77
N ASN A 126 -25.18 21.52 2.66
CA ASN A 126 -26.08 22.16 3.63
C ASN A 126 -25.99 21.52 5.02
N SER A 127 -25.75 20.20 5.09
CA SER A 127 -25.56 19.46 6.34
C SER A 127 -24.22 19.75 7.03
N GLY A 128 -23.28 20.38 6.32
CA GLY A 128 -21.94 20.68 6.82
C GLY A 128 -20.98 19.50 6.77
N VAL A 129 -21.38 18.33 6.24
CA VAL A 129 -20.55 17.12 6.15
C VAL A 129 -20.65 16.47 4.78
N LEU A 130 -19.53 16.35 4.09
CA LEU A 130 -19.44 15.66 2.81
C LEU A 130 -18.78 14.30 2.95
N ARG A 131 -19.49 13.23 2.58
CA ARG A 131 -18.94 11.86 2.59
C ARG A 131 -18.34 11.52 1.24
N LEU A 132 -17.10 11.05 1.24
CA LEU A 132 -16.36 10.70 0.05
C LEU A 132 -15.85 9.26 0.15
N SER A 133 -15.83 8.58 -1.00
CA SER A 133 -15.14 7.31 -1.16
C SER A 133 -13.98 7.49 -2.13
N SER A 134 -12.89 6.76 -1.89
CA SER A 134 -11.70 6.80 -2.73
C SER A 134 -11.20 5.38 -2.97
N TYR A 135 -10.92 5.08 -4.23
CA TYR A 135 -10.34 3.82 -4.65
C TYR A 135 -8.98 4.08 -5.28
N ALA A 136 -7.98 3.25 -4.94
CA ALA A 136 -6.75 3.22 -5.70
C ALA A 136 -6.24 1.79 -5.88
N LYS A 137 -5.77 1.52 -7.10
CA LYS A 137 -5.12 0.28 -7.47
C LYS A 137 -3.73 0.61 -8.01
N LEU A 138 -2.73 -0.04 -7.44
CA LEU A 138 -1.34 0.12 -7.82
C LEU A 138 -0.78 -1.19 -8.35
N ASN A 139 -0.57 -1.24 -9.66
CA ASN A 139 -0.02 -2.42 -10.33
C ASN A 139 1.51 -2.31 -10.44
N GLY A 140 2.20 -3.45 -10.30
CA GLY A 140 3.64 -3.49 -10.42
C GLY A 140 4.26 -4.88 -10.41
N LYS A 141 5.59 -4.92 -10.40
CA LYS A 141 6.40 -6.14 -10.37
C LYS A 141 7.24 -6.20 -9.10
N VAL A 142 7.14 -7.32 -8.38
CA VAL A 142 8.09 -7.65 -7.31
C VAL A 142 9.26 -8.41 -7.94
N HIS A 143 10.46 -7.90 -7.72
CA HIS A 143 11.72 -8.51 -8.15
C HIS A 143 12.43 -9.11 -6.93
N LEU A 144 12.39 -10.44 -6.82
CA LEU A 144 13.03 -11.19 -5.75
C LEU A 144 14.38 -11.74 -6.23
N MET A 145 15.44 -11.50 -5.45
CA MET A 145 16.82 -11.97 -5.73
C MET A 145 17.31 -11.71 -7.16
N LYS A 146 16.81 -10.64 -7.82
CA LYS A 146 17.07 -10.28 -9.24
C LYS A 146 16.65 -11.30 -10.30
N VAL A 147 16.39 -12.56 -9.95
CA VAL A 147 16.02 -13.64 -10.88
C VAL A 147 14.50 -13.74 -11.05
N ILE A 148 13.73 -13.70 -9.95
CA ILE A 148 12.30 -13.96 -9.98
C ILE A 148 11.53 -12.64 -10.08
N LYS A 149 10.65 -12.54 -11.09
CA LYS A 149 9.76 -11.39 -11.30
C LYS A 149 8.32 -11.87 -11.23
N LYS A 150 7.50 -11.27 -10.37
CA LYS A 150 6.06 -11.58 -10.27
C LYS A 150 5.23 -10.30 -10.29
N ASN A 151 4.19 -10.29 -11.11
CA ASN A 151 3.20 -9.23 -11.14
C ASN A 151 2.37 -9.27 -9.85
N LYS A 152 2.18 -8.10 -9.24
CA LYS A 152 1.41 -7.92 -8.02
C LYS A 152 0.70 -6.57 -8.07
N SER A 153 -0.47 -6.53 -7.44
CA SER A 153 -1.24 -5.30 -7.25
C SER A 153 -1.42 -5.04 -5.76
N GLY A 154 -1.43 -3.76 -5.38
CA GLY A 154 -1.94 -3.31 -4.10
C GLY A 154 -3.18 -2.47 -4.34
N GLU A 155 -4.26 -2.78 -3.62
CA GLU A 155 -5.52 -2.07 -3.73
C GLU A 155 -5.86 -1.43 -2.39
N MET A 156 -6.60 -0.33 -2.44
CA MET A 156 -7.20 0.32 -1.29
C MET A 156 -8.61 0.79 -1.65
N ASN A 157 -9.52 0.67 -0.70
CA ASN A 157 -10.82 1.32 -0.76
C ASN A 157 -11.06 2.02 0.57
N CYS A 158 -11.18 3.35 0.53
CA CYS A 158 -11.34 4.17 1.72
C CYS A 158 -12.63 4.98 1.66
N ASN A 159 -13.37 4.97 2.77
CA ASN A 159 -14.46 5.90 3.03
C ASN A 159 -13.96 6.95 4.02
N TRP A 160 -14.34 8.19 3.82
CA TRP A 160 -13.96 9.31 4.69
C TRP A 160 -15.00 10.42 4.56
N ALA A 161 -14.98 11.35 5.50
CA ALA A 161 -15.86 12.51 5.47
C ALA A 161 -15.06 13.79 5.72
N ILE A 162 -15.54 14.90 5.17
CA ILE A 162 -15.03 16.23 5.46
C ILE A 162 -16.12 16.97 6.22
N CYS A 163 -15.78 17.51 7.38
CA CYS A 163 -16.66 18.45 8.07
C CYS A 163 -16.27 19.88 7.67
N PHE A 164 -17.20 20.61 7.06
CA PHE A 164 -16.95 21.98 6.58
C PHE A 164 -16.77 22.98 7.71
N ALA A 165 -17.47 22.78 8.84
CA ALA A 165 -17.36 23.65 10.02
C ALA A 165 -15.95 23.64 10.63
N THR A 166 -15.34 22.46 10.74
CA THR A 166 -13.99 22.31 11.32
C THR A 166 -12.89 22.25 10.28
N ARG A 167 -13.23 22.13 8.99
CA ARG A 167 -12.31 21.90 7.87
C ARG A 167 -11.40 20.69 8.09
N GLN A 168 -11.92 19.68 8.78
CA GLN A 168 -11.18 18.48 9.13
C GLN A 168 -11.78 17.23 8.49
N ILE A 169 -10.92 16.24 8.31
CA ILE A 169 -11.29 14.93 7.82
C ILE A 169 -11.65 14.05 9.00
N GLN A 170 -12.79 13.39 8.88
CA GLN A 170 -13.34 12.51 9.89
C GLN A 170 -13.62 11.13 9.27
N ASN A 171 -13.74 10.13 10.14
CA ASN A 171 -14.18 8.78 9.77
C ASN A 171 -13.37 8.15 8.61
N LEU A 172 -12.07 8.44 8.53
CA LEU A 172 -11.20 7.82 7.53
C LEU A 172 -11.02 6.33 7.83
N HIS A 173 -11.64 5.49 7.02
CA HIS A 173 -11.59 4.04 7.14
C HIS A 173 -11.22 3.40 5.81
N CYS A 174 -10.09 2.69 5.77
CA CYS A 174 -9.55 2.01 4.58
C CYS A 174 -9.52 0.50 4.75
N LYS A 175 -9.96 -0.23 3.72
CA LYS A 175 -9.79 -1.68 3.58
C LYS A 175 -8.62 -2.01 2.66
#